data_AF-A0A349S460-F1
#
_entry.id   AF-A0A349S460-F1
#
_cell.length_a   1.000
_cell.length_b   1.000
_cell.length_c   1.000
_cell.angle_alpha   90.00
_cell.angle_beta   90.00
_cell.angle_gamma   90.00
#
_symmetry.space_group_name_H-M   'P 1'
#
loop_
_entity.id
_entity.type
_entity.pdbx_description
1 polymer ?
#
loop_
_entity_poly.entity_id
_entity_poly.type
_entity_poly.pdbx_seq_one_letter_code
_entity_poly.pdbx_strand_id
1 'polypeptide(L)'
;MFNILLTMSIVIFCGSLWRYFSPTGDSVNHYKKALTSTVFYLFLPALIIDVIWQAPIQSTAGPILITASMTLFIGMLLSFISAKWITKNRSQQGVIILASTFPNATYLGLPILSQVIGEQAKSTAIQYDFLVCTPVLLSLGIIIAQRYGQHNRPITRKERWLVPPLWAV
;
A
#
# COMPACT_ATOMS: atom_id res chain seq x y z
N MET A 1 6.83 -7.13 19.96
CA MET A 1 7.32 -6.23 18.87
C MET A 1 8.60 -6.71 18.22
N PHE A 2 9.73 -6.82 18.94
CA PHE A 2 11.03 -7.19 18.36
C PHE A 2 10.99 -8.48 17.53
N ASN A 3 10.35 -9.53 18.05
CA ASN A 3 10.26 -10.83 17.36
C ASN A 3 9.54 -10.76 15.99
N ILE A 4 8.58 -9.85 15.81
CA ILE A 4 7.83 -9.71 14.55
C ILE A 4 8.67 -8.96 13.53
N LEU A 5 9.28 -7.84 13.95
CA LEU A 5 10.19 -7.09 13.11
C LEU A 5 11.35 -7.98 12.67
N LEU A 6 11.93 -8.75 13.60
CA LEU A 6 12.97 -9.72 13.30
C LEU A 6 12.50 -10.79 12.31
N THR A 7 11.32 -11.39 12.53
CA THR A 7 10.76 -12.38 11.60
C THR A 7 10.56 -11.79 10.20
N MET A 8 9.98 -10.60 10.09
CA MET A 8 9.77 -9.93 8.80
C MET A 8 11.10 -9.56 8.14
N SER A 9 12.07 -9.07 8.90
CA SER A 9 13.42 -8.78 8.39
C SER A 9 14.13 -10.03 7.90
N ILE A 10 14.04 -11.16 8.62
CA ILE A 10 14.61 -12.44 8.21
C ILE A 10 13.95 -12.92 6.91
N VAL A 11 12.63 -12.87 6.81
CA VAL A 11 11.91 -13.26 5.59
C VAL A 11 12.33 -12.40 4.38
N ILE A 12 12.41 -11.08 4.56
CA ILE A 12 12.88 -10.16 3.51
C ILE A 12 14.34 -10.46 3.15
N PHE A 13 15.20 -10.70 4.14
CA PHE A 13 16.60 -11.04 3.94
C PHE A 13 16.74 -12.34 3.16
N CYS A 14 16.08 -13.42 3.58
CA CYS A 14 16.06 -14.70 2.87
C CYS A 14 15.56 -14.55 1.43
N GLY A 15 14.47 -13.81 1.21
CA GLY A 15 13.96 -13.53 -0.13
C GLY A 15 14.96 -12.74 -1.00
N SER A 16 15.66 -11.77 -0.40
CA SER A 16 16.72 -11.03 -1.09
C SER A 16 17.93 -11.91 -1.42
N LEU A 17 18.29 -12.82 -0.53
CA LEU A 17 19.41 -13.74 -0.68
C LEU A 17 19.10 -14.78 -1.77
N TRP A 18 17.86 -15.28 -1.79
CA TRP A 18 17.36 -16.20 -2.82
C TRP A 18 17.51 -15.64 -4.24
N ARG A 19 17.38 -14.31 -4.41
CA ARG A 19 17.61 -13.67 -5.72
C ARG A 19 19.03 -13.90 -6.25
N TYR A 20 20.03 -14.02 -5.37
CA TYR A 20 21.42 -14.25 -5.74
C TYR A 20 21.77 -15.73 -5.87
N PHE A 21 21.14 -16.57 -5.05
CA PHE A 21 21.43 -18.01 -4.98
C PHE A 21 20.45 -18.90 -5.76
N SER A 22 19.54 -18.32 -6.55
CA SER A 22 18.46 -19.04 -7.26
C SER A 22 18.98 -20.31 -7.97
N PRO A 23 18.73 -21.51 -7.42
CA PRO A 23 19.39 -22.73 -7.88
C PRO A 23 18.90 -23.20 -9.25
N THR A 24 17.71 -22.79 -9.66
CA THR A 24 16.98 -23.35 -10.80
C THR A 24 17.13 -22.59 -12.12
N GLY A 25 17.86 -21.47 -12.18
CA GLY A 25 18.05 -20.70 -13.43
C GLY A 25 16.78 -20.06 -14.01
N ASP A 26 15.60 -20.42 -13.50
CA ASP A 26 14.32 -19.79 -13.80
C ASP A 26 14.37 -18.31 -13.44
N SER A 27 13.85 -17.47 -14.34
CA SER A 27 13.83 -16.03 -14.10
C SER A 27 13.07 -15.75 -12.80
N VAL A 28 13.73 -15.14 -11.81
CA VAL A 28 13.14 -14.67 -10.54
C VAL A 28 11.80 -13.93 -10.75
N ASN A 29 11.63 -13.35 -11.95
CA ASN A 29 10.39 -12.71 -12.41
C ASN A 29 9.18 -13.64 -12.48
N HIS A 30 9.35 -14.93 -12.82
CA HIS A 30 8.25 -15.90 -12.89
C HIS A 30 7.65 -16.14 -11.50
N TYR A 31 8.48 -16.50 -10.52
CA TYR A 31 8.03 -16.71 -9.14
C TYR A 31 7.46 -15.43 -8.53
N LYS A 32 8.10 -14.28 -8.76
CA LYS A 32 7.57 -12.98 -8.33
C LYS A 32 6.16 -12.74 -8.88
N LYS A 33 5.94 -13.00 -10.17
CA LYS A 33 4.63 -12.81 -10.80
C LYS A 33 3.60 -13.76 -10.19
N ALA A 34 3.92 -15.04 -10.05
CA ALA A 34 3.02 -16.03 -9.44
C ALA A 34 2.62 -15.63 -8.02
N LEU A 35 3.60 -15.34 -7.14
CA LEU A 35 3.37 -14.88 -5.76
C LEU A 35 2.51 -13.61 -5.72
N THR A 36 2.87 -12.60 -6.51
CA THR A 36 2.14 -11.33 -6.52
C THR A 36 0.69 -11.55 -6.98
N SER A 37 0.49 -12.31 -8.07
CA SER A 37 -0.85 -12.63 -8.56
C SER A 37 -1.67 -13.40 -7.52
N THR A 38 -1.10 -14.40 -6.85
CA THR A 38 -1.81 -15.13 -5.79
C THR A 38 -2.19 -14.21 -4.63
N VAL A 39 -1.28 -13.34 -4.19
CA VAL A 39 -1.58 -12.37 -3.11
C VAL A 39 -2.71 -11.45 -3.52
N PHE A 40 -2.64 -10.83 -4.70
CA PHE A 40 -3.62 -9.85 -5.14
C PHE A 40 -4.99 -10.45 -5.51
N TYR A 41 -5.02 -11.66 -6.10
CA TYR A 41 -6.28 -12.27 -6.58
C TYR A 41 -6.93 -13.23 -5.60
N LEU A 42 -6.18 -13.79 -4.63
CA LEU A 42 -6.71 -14.78 -3.69
C LEU A 42 -6.66 -14.28 -2.25
N PHE A 43 -5.45 -13.96 -1.74
CA PHE A 43 -5.29 -13.67 -0.31
C PHE A 43 -5.83 -12.30 0.10
N LEU A 44 -5.64 -11.28 -0.73
CA LEU A 44 -6.11 -9.93 -0.46
C LEU A 44 -7.66 -9.87 -0.46
N PRO A 45 -8.39 -10.44 -1.45
CA PRO A 45 -9.85 -10.54 -1.37
C PRO A 45 -10.33 -11.35 -0.16
N ALA A 46 -9.68 -12.47 0.15
CA ALA A 46 -10.02 -13.28 1.33
C ALA A 46 -9.85 -12.48 2.63
N LEU A 47 -8.77 -11.69 2.75
CA LEU A 47 -8.52 -10.80 3.90
C LEU A 47 -9.58 -9.70 3.99
N ILE A 48 -9.96 -9.08 2.88
CA ILE A 48 -11.03 -8.08 2.85
C ILE A 48 -12.33 -8.68 3.37
N ILE A 49 -12.72 -9.87 2.86
CA ILE A 49 -13.95 -10.54 3.27
C ILE A 49 -13.90 -10.86 4.77
N ASP A 50 -12.81 -11.47 5.23
CA ASP A 50 -12.62 -11.83 6.64
C ASP A 50 -12.82 -10.62 7.56
N VAL A 51 -12.26 -9.46 7.16
CA VAL A 51 -12.29 -8.27 8.00
C VAL A 51 -13.60 -7.51 7.90
N ILE A 52 -14.22 -7.41 6.72
CA ILE A 52 -15.57 -6.84 6.59
C ILE A 52 -16.58 -7.69 7.38
N TRP A 53 -16.43 -9.02 7.33
CA TRP A 53 -17.31 -9.96 8.04
C TRP A 53 -17.16 -9.87 9.55
N GLN A 54 -15.94 -9.63 10.04
CA GLN A 54 -15.65 -9.47 11.46
C GLN A 54 -15.86 -8.04 11.96
N ALA A 55 -15.94 -7.03 11.08
CA ALA A 55 -16.13 -5.64 11.46
C ALA A 55 -17.59 -5.40 11.86
N PRO A 56 -17.91 -5.20 13.15
CA PRO A 56 -19.23 -4.73 13.51
C PRO A 56 -19.35 -3.31 12.96
N ILE A 57 -20.54 -2.90 12.55
CA ILE A 57 -20.83 -1.50 12.21
C ILE A 57 -20.71 -0.70 13.51
N GLN A 58 -19.50 -0.32 13.87
CA GLN A 58 -19.18 0.44 15.06
C GLN A 58 -19.26 1.93 14.72
N SER A 59 -19.77 2.74 15.65
CA SER A 59 -19.82 4.20 15.56
C SER A 59 -18.45 4.88 15.39
N THR A 60 -17.36 4.12 15.48
CA THR A 60 -15.96 4.55 15.35
C THR A 60 -15.47 4.62 13.89
N ALA A 61 -16.19 4.06 12.92
CA ALA A 61 -15.77 4.06 11.51
C ALA A 61 -15.63 5.48 10.94
N GLY A 62 -16.57 6.39 11.25
CA GLY A 62 -16.53 7.78 10.79
C GLY A 62 -15.25 8.53 11.22
N PRO A 63 -14.94 8.58 12.54
CA PRO A 63 -13.69 9.16 13.04
C PRO A 63 -12.43 8.54 12.43
N ILE A 64 -12.39 7.23 12.19
CA ILE A 64 -11.24 6.55 11.55
C ILE A 64 -11.04 7.07 10.13
N LEU A 65 -12.10 7.17 9.33
CA LEU A 65 -12.02 7.67 7.95
C LEU A 65 -11.56 9.13 7.89
N ILE A 66 -12.06 9.97 8.81
CA ILE A 66 -11.68 11.40 8.88
C ILE A 66 -10.20 11.53 9.25
N THR A 67 -9.77 10.86 10.32
CA THR A 67 -8.38 10.91 10.79
C THR A 67 -7.41 10.34 9.76
N ALA A 68 -7.77 9.23 9.10
CA ALA A 68 -7.01 8.64 8.01
C ALA A 68 -6.86 9.60 6.83
N SER A 69 -7.96 10.23 6.40
CA SER A 69 -7.95 11.17 5.28
C SER A 69 -7.09 12.39 5.60
N MET A 70 -7.26 12.98 6.79
CA MET A 70 -6.45 14.12 7.22
C MET A 70 -4.96 13.77 7.27
N THR A 71 -4.60 12.63 7.87
CA THR A 71 -3.21 12.18 7.97
C THR A 71 -2.60 11.97 6.59
N LEU A 72 -3.35 11.35 5.67
CA LEU A 72 -2.91 11.11 4.29
C LEU A 72 -2.69 12.42 3.52
N PHE A 73 -3.64 13.35 3.56
CA PHE A 73 -3.52 14.62 2.84
C PHE A 73 -2.43 15.54 3.42
N ILE A 74 -2.28 15.57 4.74
CA ILE A 74 -1.19 16.30 5.41
C ILE A 74 0.16 15.67 5.04
N GLY A 75 0.27 14.34 5.09
CA GLY A 75 1.47 13.61 4.67
C GLY A 75 1.83 13.87 3.21
N MET A 76 0.84 13.88 2.32
CA MET A 76 1.01 14.20 0.91
C MET A 76 1.51 15.64 0.70
N LEU A 77 0.95 16.60 1.42
CA LEU A 77 1.34 18.01 1.34
C LEU A 77 2.79 18.20 1.81
N LEU A 78 3.13 17.65 2.98
CA LEU A 78 4.49 17.70 3.52
C LEU A 78 5.50 17.01 2.60
N SER A 79 5.11 15.88 2.02
CA SER A 79 5.94 15.19 1.04
C SER A 79 6.15 16.03 -0.22
N PHE A 80 5.11 16.68 -0.73
CA PHE A 80 5.24 17.55 -1.90
C PHE A 80 6.19 18.74 -1.65
N ILE A 81 6.10 19.35 -0.46
CA ILE A 81 6.99 20.45 -0.07
C ILE A 81 8.44 19.93 0.05
N SER A 82 8.66 18.84 0.79
CA SER A 82 9.99 18.27 0.99
C SER A 82 10.62 17.78 -0.32
N ALA A 83 9.84 17.15 -1.21
CA ALA A 83 10.29 16.73 -2.53
C ALA A 83 10.83 17.90 -3.36
N LYS A 84 10.15 19.06 -3.32
CA LYS A 84 10.62 20.28 -4.01
C LYS A 84 11.92 20.83 -3.44
N TRP A 85 12.16 20.64 -2.14
CA TRP A 85 13.38 21.11 -1.47
C TRP A 85 14.56 20.16 -1.71
N ILE A 86 14.31 18.85 -1.77
CA ILE A 86 15.36 17.84 -1.91
C ILE A 86 15.88 17.75 -3.35
N THR A 87 15.00 17.81 -4.36
CA THR A 87 15.41 17.62 -5.75
C THR A 87 14.61 18.47 -6.73
N LYS A 88 15.28 18.93 -7.79
CA LYS A 88 14.64 19.60 -8.92
C LYS A 88 14.19 18.63 -10.03
N ASN A 89 14.63 17.36 -9.96
CA ASN A 89 14.24 16.36 -10.95
C ASN A 89 12.80 15.91 -10.70
N ARG A 90 11.92 16.14 -11.67
CA ARG A 90 10.50 15.76 -11.58
C ARG A 90 10.30 14.27 -11.29
N SER A 91 11.05 13.38 -11.92
CA SER A 91 10.89 11.95 -11.67
C SER A 91 11.21 11.58 -10.23
N GLN A 92 12.27 12.15 -9.65
CA GLN A 92 12.62 11.93 -8.25
C GLN A 92 11.58 12.55 -7.30
N GLN A 93 11.02 13.73 -7.64
CA GLN A 93 9.93 14.32 -6.87
C GLN A 93 8.71 13.41 -6.80
N GLY A 94 8.30 12.83 -7.93
CA GLY A 94 7.19 11.87 -7.96
C GLY A 94 7.43 10.64 -7.09
N VAL A 95 8.65 10.11 -7.11
CA VAL A 95 9.04 8.98 -6.24
C VAL A 95 8.94 9.35 -4.77
N ILE A 96 9.48 10.50 -4.36
CA ILE A 96 9.41 10.96 -2.96
C ILE A 96 7.95 11.12 -2.52
N ILE A 97 7.13 11.79 -3.34
CA ILE A 97 5.70 12.01 -3.07
C ILE A 97 4.98 10.69 -2.86
N LEU A 98 5.11 9.75 -3.80
CA LEU A 98 4.39 8.48 -3.72
C LEU A 98 4.89 7.60 -2.58
N ALA A 99 6.21 7.48 -2.42
CA ALA A 99 6.81 6.56 -1.46
C ALA A 99 6.57 6.99 0.00
N SER A 100 6.50 8.28 0.29
CA SER A 100 6.31 8.76 1.66
C SER A 100 4.84 8.95 2.05
N THR A 101 3.95 9.13 1.08
CA THR A 101 2.53 9.43 1.34
C THR A 101 1.75 8.17 1.70
N PHE A 102 2.03 7.06 1.01
CA PHE A 102 1.23 5.84 1.11
C PHE A 102 1.95 4.81 1.99
N PRO A 103 1.47 4.59 3.23
CA PRO A 103 2.08 3.62 4.12
C PRO A 103 1.74 2.20 3.69
N ASN A 104 2.51 1.23 4.18
CA ASN A 104 2.17 -0.19 4.11
C ASN A 104 1.43 -0.60 5.40
N ALA A 105 0.22 -0.09 5.58
CA ALA A 105 -0.56 -0.29 6.80
C ALA A 105 -1.13 -1.71 6.92
N THR A 106 -1.48 -2.35 5.80
CA THR A 106 -1.98 -3.73 5.80
C THR A 106 -0.87 -4.76 5.98
N TYR A 107 0.12 -4.84 5.08
CA TYR A 107 1.05 -5.97 5.10
C TYR A 107 2.09 -5.87 6.23
N LEU A 108 2.63 -4.68 6.46
CA LEU A 108 3.63 -4.44 7.51
C LEU A 108 2.98 -3.92 8.80
N GLY A 109 1.97 -3.05 8.69
CA GLY A 109 1.32 -2.44 9.84
C GLY A 109 0.48 -3.41 10.68
N LEU A 110 -0.37 -4.25 10.07
CA LEU A 110 -1.23 -5.20 10.81
C LEU A 110 -0.48 -6.12 11.79
N PRO A 111 0.60 -6.82 11.41
CA PRO A 111 1.29 -7.71 12.35
C PRO A 111 1.95 -6.92 13.50
N ILE A 112 2.34 -5.67 13.26
CA ILE A 112 2.87 -4.79 14.32
C ILE A 112 1.73 -4.32 15.24
N LEU A 113 0.66 -3.78 14.66
CA LEU A 113 -0.48 -3.22 15.39
C LEU A 113 -1.21 -4.26 16.23
N SER A 114 -1.46 -5.44 15.67
CA SER A 114 -2.11 -6.55 16.39
C SER A 114 -1.32 -7.00 17.63
N GLN A 115 -0.01 -6.80 17.64
CA GLN A 115 0.86 -7.23 18.73
C GLN A 115 1.15 -6.13 19.75
N VAL A 116 0.97 -4.86 19.39
CA VAL A 116 1.13 -3.72 20.30
C VAL A 116 -0.20 -3.35 20.95
N ILE A 117 -1.25 -3.25 20.13
CA ILE A 117 -2.55 -2.71 20.51
C ILE A 117 -3.57 -3.84 20.69
N GLY A 118 -3.37 -4.97 20.04
CA GLY A 118 -4.29 -6.11 20.08
C GLY A 118 -5.18 -6.21 18.83
N GLU A 119 -6.06 -7.21 18.82
CA GLU A 119 -6.93 -7.58 17.70
C GLU A 119 -7.81 -6.43 17.19
N GLN A 120 -8.24 -5.53 18.07
CA GLN A 120 -9.09 -4.39 17.72
C GLN A 120 -8.42 -3.44 16.71
N ALA A 121 -7.09 -3.37 16.69
CA ALA A 121 -6.36 -2.54 15.75
C ALA A 121 -6.39 -3.08 14.31
N LYS A 122 -6.74 -4.36 14.11
CA LYS A 122 -6.82 -4.96 12.77
C LYS A 122 -7.92 -4.31 11.93
N SER A 123 -9.11 -4.16 12.52
CA SER A 123 -10.25 -3.51 11.85
C SER A 123 -9.93 -2.06 11.51
N THR A 124 -9.32 -1.30 12.43
CA THR A 124 -8.91 0.09 12.19
C THR A 124 -7.86 0.21 11.09
N ALA A 125 -6.83 -0.64 11.09
CA ALA A 125 -5.76 -0.59 10.10
C ALA A 125 -6.27 -0.92 8.68
N ILE A 126 -7.21 -1.86 8.57
CA ILE A 126 -7.79 -2.23 7.29
C ILE A 126 -8.74 -1.16 6.79
N GLN A 127 -9.60 -0.59 7.65
CA GLN A 127 -10.42 0.56 7.26
C GLN A 127 -9.55 1.74 6.81
N TYR A 128 -8.47 2.04 7.54
CA TYR A 128 -7.51 3.07 7.18
C TYR A 128 -6.87 2.83 5.79
N ASP A 129 -6.38 1.61 5.55
CA ASP A 129 -5.63 1.31 4.32
C ASP A 129 -6.53 1.07 3.11
N PHE A 130 -7.58 0.26 3.26
CA PHE A 130 -8.46 -0.13 2.17
C PHE A 130 -9.55 0.89 1.83
N LEU A 131 -10.09 1.62 2.81
CA LEU A 131 -11.15 2.60 2.54
C LEU A 131 -10.59 4.00 2.21
N VAL A 132 -9.38 4.32 2.65
CA VAL A 132 -8.78 5.65 2.43
C VAL A 132 -7.52 5.59 1.59
N CYS A 133 -6.48 4.90 2.05
CA CYS A 133 -5.17 4.97 1.38
C CYS A 133 -5.21 4.35 -0.02
N THR A 134 -5.83 3.19 -0.18
CA THR A 134 -5.86 2.43 -1.45
C THR A 134 -6.69 3.13 -2.53
N PRO A 135 -7.91 3.63 -2.27
CA PRO A 135 -8.66 4.41 -3.25
C PRO A 135 -7.95 5.70 -3.65
N VAL A 136 -7.33 6.40 -2.69
CA VAL A 136 -6.58 7.64 -2.96
C VAL A 136 -5.29 7.34 -3.74
N LEU A 137 -4.57 6.27 -3.42
CA LEU A 137 -3.40 5.81 -4.15
C LEU A 137 -3.75 5.47 -5.59
N LEU A 138 -4.81 4.70 -5.78
CA LEU A 138 -5.21 4.27 -7.11
C LEU A 138 -5.96 5.35 -7.90
N SER A 139 -6.29 6.49 -7.29
CA SER A 139 -6.82 7.67 -7.99
C SER A 139 -5.76 8.77 -8.13
N LEU A 140 -5.53 9.55 -7.07
CA LEU A 140 -4.56 10.66 -7.04
C LEU A 140 -3.12 10.16 -7.20
N GLY A 141 -2.76 9.03 -6.57
CA GLY A 141 -1.42 8.47 -6.71
C GLY A 141 -1.08 8.10 -8.15
N ILE A 142 -2.02 7.53 -8.92
CA ILE A 142 -1.85 7.26 -10.35
C ILE A 142 -1.67 8.57 -11.14
N ILE A 143 -2.45 9.62 -10.83
CA ILE A 143 -2.31 10.93 -11.49
C ILE A 143 -0.93 11.54 -11.22
N ILE A 144 -0.44 11.46 -9.99
CA ILE A 144 0.91 11.91 -9.62
C ILE A 144 1.97 11.08 -10.35
N ALA A 145 1.83 9.76 -10.37
CA ALA A 145 2.73 8.86 -11.08
C ALA A 145 2.82 9.18 -12.59
N GLN A 146 1.70 9.52 -13.22
CA GLN A 146 1.67 9.95 -14.62
C GLN A 146 2.36 11.29 -14.82
N ARG A 147 2.06 12.29 -13.97
CA ARG A 147 2.58 13.65 -14.13
C ARG A 147 4.09 13.75 -13.92
N TYR A 148 4.62 12.93 -13.02
CA TYR A 148 6.05 12.91 -12.70
C TYR A 148 6.80 11.75 -13.38
N GLY A 149 6.09 10.83 -14.03
CA GLY A 149 6.66 9.74 -14.80
C GLY A 149 7.28 10.20 -16.11
N GLN A 150 8.29 9.47 -16.58
CA GLN A 150 8.98 9.76 -17.85
C GLN A 150 8.31 9.12 -19.08
N HIS A 151 7.42 8.14 -18.87
CA HIS A 151 6.79 7.38 -19.94
C HIS A 151 5.44 7.98 -20.34
N ASN A 152 5.39 8.47 -21.58
CA ASN A 152 4.27 9.20 -22.14
C ASN A 152 3.19 8.26 -22.74
N ARG A 153 2.76 7.23 -21.98
CA ARG A 153 1.58 6.44 -22.37
C ARG A 153 0.34 7.11 -21.77
N PRO A 154 -0.53 7.74 -22.59
CA PRO A 154 -1.76 8.32 -22.08
C PRO A 154 -2.68 7.18 -21.64
N ILE A 155 -2.92 7.08 -20.33
CA ILE A 155 -3.95 6.19 -19.79
C ILE A 155 -5.31 6.70 -20.29
N THR A 156 -6.05 5.84 -20.98
CA THR A 156 -7.34 6.18 -21.58
C THR A 156 -8.30 6.59 -20.47
N ARG A 157 -9.21 7.56 -20.71
CA ARG A 157 -10.20 8.03 -19.71
C ARG A 157 -10.95 6.85 -19.04
N LYS A 158 -11.18 5.75 -19.78
CA LYS A 158 -11.77 4.50 -19.27
C LYS A 158 -10.92 3.79 -18.21
N GLU A 159 -9.61 3.67 -18.41
CA GLU A 159 -8.68 3.01 -17.48
C GLU A 159 -8.55 3.77 -16.14
N ARG A 160 -8.79 5.10 -16.16
CA ARG A 160 -8.87 5.93 -14.95
C ARG A 160 -10.09 5.62 -14.08
N TRP A 161 -11.19 5.15 -14.69
CA TRP A 161 -12.40 4.74 -13.98
C TRP A 161 -12.35 3.26 -13.58
N LEU A 162 -11.55 2.42 -14.25
CA LEU A 162 -11.37 0.99 -13.96
C LEU A 162 -10.46 0.69 -12.76
N VAL A 163 -10.30 1.67 -11.87
CA VAL A 163 -9.53 1.54 -10.64
C VAL A 163 -10.32 0.66 -9.67
N PRO A 164 -9.87 -0.57 -9.34
CA PRO A 164 -10.67 -1.57 -8.64
C PRO A 164 -11.30 -1.10 -7.31
N PRO A 165 -10.62 -0.29 -6.46
CA PRO A 165 -11.22 0.24 -5.23
C PRO A 165 -12.36 1.24 -5.41
N LEU A 166 -12.51 1.88 -6.59
CA LEU A 166 -13.63 2.80 -6.84
C LEU A 166 -14.96 2.04 -7.04
N TRP A 167 -14.92 0.72 -7.28
CA TRP A 167 -16.08 -0.12 -7.55
C TRP A 167 -16.31 -1.18 -6.46
N ALA A 168 -15.31 -1.38 -5.58
CA ALA A 168 -15.35 -2.38 -4.51
C ALA A 168 -15.93 -1.82 -3.19
N VAL A 169 -16.45 -0.58 -3.20
CA VAL A 169 -17.16 0.05 -2.08
C VAL A 169 -18.63 0.19 -2.46
#